data_AF-A0A8C0X6L6-F1
#
_entry.id   AF-A0A8C0X6L6-F1
#
_cell.length_a   1.000
_cell.length_b   1.000
_cell.length_c   1.000
_cell.angle_alpha   90.00
_cell.angle_beta   90.00
_cell.angle_gamma   90.00
#
_symmetry.space_group_name_H-M   'P 1'
#
loop_
_entity.id
_entity.type
_entity.pdbx_description
1 polymer ?
#
loop_
_entity_poly.entity_id
_entity_poly.type
_entity_poly.pdbx_seq_one_letter_code
_entity_poly.pdbx_strand_id
1 'polypeptide(L)' 'MVILFSISLISTLIFIISLLQLVLMGLCDLPQINHGILYDEKKYKPSFPVSTGKFFYYSCEYNFVSPSKSFWIQIICT' A
#
# COMPACT_ATOMS: atom_id res chain seq x y z
N MET A 1 26.01 33.48 -10.25
CA MET A 1 24.71 33.26 -10.96
C MET A 1 24.43 31.77 -11.16
N VAL A 2 25.34 31.00 -11.79
CA VAL A 2 25.17 29.55 -12.03
C VAL A 2 24.93 28.74 -10.74
N ILE A 3 25.73 28.98 -9.70
CA ILE A 3 25.62 28.28 -8.41
C ILE A 3 24.25 28.51 -7.74
N LEU A 4 23.74 29.74 -7.78
CA LEU A 4 22.44 30.08 -7.20
C LEU A 4 21.28 29.39 -7.93
N PHE A 5 21.39 29.27 -9.25
CA PHE A 5 20.39 28.58 -10.08
C PHE A 5 20.36 27.08 -9.77
N SER A 6 21.53 26.45 -9.63
CA SER A 6 21.64 25.05 -9.23
C SER A 6 21.05 24.79 -7.84
N ILE A 7 21.32 25.65 -6.86
CA ILE A 7 20.76 25.51 -5.50
C ILE A 7 19.24 25.66 -5.50
N SER A 8 18.70 26.63 -6.24
CA SER A 8 17.26 26.85 -6.36
C SER A 8 16.57 25.62 -6.98
N LEU A 9 17.14 25.05 -8.05
CA LEU A 9 16.62 23.84 -8.70
C LEU A 9 16.65 22.62 -7.76
N ILE A 10 17.72 22.45 -7.00
CA ILE A 10 17.84 21.34 -6.04
C ILE A 10 16.80 21.50 -4.93
N SER A 11 16.60 22.72 -4.41
CA SER A 11 15.62 23.01 -3.36
C SER A 11 14.18 22.72 -3.81
N THR A 12 13.82 23.09 -5.03
CA THR A 12 12.47 22.80 -5.56
C THR A 12 12.28 21.31 -5.79
N LEU A 13 13.31 20.60 -6.26
CA LEU A 13 13.27 19.15 -6.43
C LEU A 13 13.04 18.43 -5.10
N ILE A 14 13.79 18.80 -4.06
CA ILE A 14 13.65 18.24 -2.71
C ILE A 14 12.25 18.50 -2.15
N PHE A 15 11.71 19.71 -2.35
CA PHE A 15 10.36 20.05 -1.89
C PHE A 15 9.29 19.19 -2.58
N ILE A 16 9.40 18.99 -3.90
CA ILE A 16 8.48 18.14 -4.67
C ILE A 16 8.57 16.68 -4.21
N ILE A 17 9.79 16.16 -4.02
CA ILE A 17 9.99 14.78 -3.54
C ILE A 17 9.41 14.60 -2.14
N SER A 18 9.63 15.56 -1.25
CA SER A 18 9.09 15.54 0.11
C SER A 18 7.56 15.55 0.13
N LEU A 19 6.95 16.35 -0.75
CA LEU A 19 5.49 16.40 -0.90
C LEU A 19 4.94 15.08 -1.46
N LEU A 20 5.62 14.47 -2.44
CA LEU A 20 5.24 13.18 -3.03
C LEU A 20 5.31 12.03 -2.01
N GLN A 21 6.36 12.01 -1.19
CA GLN A 21 6.58 10.98 -0.18
C GLN A 21 5.54 11.07 0.95
N LEU A 22 5.12 12.28 1.33
CA LEU A 22 4.05 12.49 2.30
C LEU A 22 2.69 11.96 1.83
N VAL A 23 2.39 12.05 0.53
CA VAL A 23 1.14 11.55 -0.06
C VAL A 23 1.10 10.01 -0.12
N LEU A 24 2.26 9.37 -0.33
CA LEU A 24 2.35 7.91 -0.42
C LEU A 24 2.33 7.22 0.96
N MET A 25 2.69 7.92 2.03
CA MET A 25 2.89 7.36 3.38
C MET A 25 1.62 6.82 4.04
N GLY A 26 0.44 7.08 3.47
CA GLY A 26 -0.86 6.59 3.93
C GLY A 26 -1.59 5.71 2.92
N LEU A 27 -0.86 5.15 1.94
CA LEU A 27 -1.40 4.28 0.91
C LEU A 27 -0.78 2.89 1.00
N CYS A 28 -1.61 1.85 0.96
CA CYS A 28 -1.16 0.47 0.82
C CYS A 28 -1.34 -0.02 -0.61
N ASP A 29 -0.36 -0.79 -1.06
CA ASP A 29 -0.45 -1.58 -2.29
C ASP A 29 -1.32 -2.83 -2.10
N LEU A 30 -1.59 -3.52 -3.21
CA LEU A 30 -2.34 -4.77 -3.21
C LEU A 30 -1.64 -5.78 -2.29
N PRO A 31 -2.33 -6.34 -1.27
CA PRO A 31 -1.71 -7.25 -0.34
C PRO A 31 -1.30 -8.54 -1.04
N GLN A 32 -0.04 -8.94 -0.86
CA GLN A 32 0.46 -10.24 -1.30
C GLN A 32 0.28 -11.25 -0.16
N ILE A 33 -0.74 -12.10 -0.29
CA ILE A 33 -1.03 -13.14 0.69
C ILE A 33 -0.37 -14.44 0.22
N ASN A 34 0.63 -14.92 0.96
CA ASN A 34 1.24 -16.23 0.67
C ASN A 34 0.30 -17.34 1.12
N HIS A 35 0.09 -18.34 0.27
CA HIS A 35 -0.79 -19.49 0.52
C HIS A 35 -2.23 -19.10 0.88
N GLY A 36 -2.76 -18.09 0.21
CA GLY A 36 -4.12 -17.62 0.39
C GLY A 36 -4.57 -16.73 -0.75
N ILE A 37 -5.85 -16.37 -0.72
CA ILE A 37 -6.48 -15.55 -1.76
C ILE A 37 -7.27 -14.41 -1.11
N LEU A 38 -7.19 -13.23 -1.74
CA LEU A 38 -8.04 -12.10 -1.37
C LEU A 38 -9.46 -12.36 -1.88
N TYR A 39 -10.45 -12.20 -1.01
CA TYR A 39 -11.85 -12.26 -1.41
C TYR A 39 -12.15 -11.12 -2.39
N ASP A 40 -12.82 -11.44 -3.51
CA ASP A 40 -13.08 -10.50 -4.61
C ASP A 40 -11.82 -9.80 -5.17
N GLU A 41 -10.67 -10.49 -5.23
CA GLU A 41 -9.40 -9.93 -5.72
C GLU A 41 -9.56 -9.12 -7.02
N LYS A 42 -10.25 -9.68 -8.03
CA LYS A 42 -10.46 -9.05 -9.34
C LYS A 42 -11.18 -7.70 -9.25
N LYS A 43 -12.06 -7.53 -8.25
CA LYS A 43 -12.80 -6.30 -8.01
C LYS A 43 -11.92 -5.24 -7.34
N TYR A 44 -11.08 -5.65 -6.38
CA TYR A 44 -10.26 -4.72 -5.62
C TYR A 44 -8.96 -4.35 -6.31
N LYS A 45 -8.35 -5.25 -7.09
CA LYS A 45 -7.11 -5.02 -7.84
C LYS A 45 -7.04 -3.68 -8.61
N PRO A 46 -8.08 -3.25 -9.35
CA PRO A 46 -8.04 -1.95 -10.05
C PRO A 46 -8.16 -0.73 -9.12
N SER A 47 -8.53 -0.91 -7.86
CA SER A 47 -8.74 0.18 -6.88
C SER A 47 -7.52 0.45 -5.99
N PHE A 48 -6.47 -0.37 -6.10
CA PHE A 48 -5.21 -0.13 -5.39
C PHE A 48 -4.35 0.91 -6.12
N PRO A 49 -3.56 1.72 -5.40
CA PRO A 49 -3.36 1.69 -3.94
C PRO A 49 -4.51 2.30 -3.14
N VAL A 50 -4.69 1.87 -1.87
CA VAL A 50 -5.82 2.25 -1.00
C VAL A 50 -5.36 2.96 0.26
N SER A 51 -6.20 3.83 0.83
CA SER A 51 -5.88 4.55 2.07
C SER A 51 -5.80 3.65 3.30
N THR A 52 -4.94 4.02 4.24
CA THR A 52 -4.87 3.45 5.60
C THR A 52 -6.24 3.35 6.26
N GLY A 53 -6.49 2.26 6.97
CA GLY A 53 -7.76 1.94 7.63
C GLY A 53 -8.75 1.15 6.77
N LYS A 54 -8.49 1.00 5.45
CA LYS A 54 -9.24 0.04 4.62
C LYS A 54 -8.94 -1.38 5.05
N PHE A 55 -9.97 -2.23 5.03
CA PHE A 55 -9.86 -3.64 5.36
C PHE A 55 -10.36 -4.52 4.23
N PHE A 56 -9.78 -5.71 4.14
CA PHE A 56 -10.13 -6.71 3.15
C PHE A 56 -10.25 -8.07 3.82
N TYR A 57 -11.05 -8.95 3.22
CA TYR A 57 -11.14 -10.34 3.65
C TYR A 57 -10.25 -11.21 2.79
N TYR A 58 -9.59 -12.17 3.42
CA TYR A 58 -8.85 -13.21 2.74
C TYR A 58 -9.13 -14.58 3.35
N SER A 59 -8.82 -15.61 2.58
CA SER A 59 -8.84 -17.00 3.03
C SER A 59 -7.49 -17.66 2.76
N CYS A 60 -7.17 -18.68 3.55
CA CYS A 60 -5.99 -19.52 3.36
C CYS A 60 -6.30 -20.73 2.47
N GLU A 61 -5.28 -21.25 1.82
CA GLU A 61 -5.35 -22.56 1.13
C GLU A 61 -5.61 -23.70 2.12
N TYR A 62 -6.11 -24.84 1.63
CA TYR A 62 -6.60 -25.97 2.45
C TYR A 62 -5.62 -26.51 3.49
N ASN A 63 -4.30 -26.42 3.25
CA ASN A 63 -3.27 -26.90 4.17
C ASN A 63 -2.68 -25.81 5.07
N PHE A 64 -3.19 -24.59 4.98
CA PHE A 64 -2.70 -23.44 5.72
C PHE A 64 -3.78 -22.96 6.68
N VAL A 65 -3.35 -22.56 7.87
CA VAL A 65 -4.24 -22.05 8.90
C VAL A 65 -3.89 -20.60 9.15
N SER A 66 -4.92 -19.76 9.19
CA SER A 66 -4.74 -18.36 9.53
C SER A 66 -4.28 -18.19 10.99
N PRO A 67 -3.60 -17.08 11.33
CA PRO A 67 -3.19 -16.82 12.71
C PRO A 67 -4.36 -16.88 13.71
N SER A 68 -5.54 -16.43 13.27
CA SER A 68 -6.78 -16.41 14.05
C SER A 68 -7.56 -17.73 13.98
N LYS A 69 -7.09 -18.75 13.26
CA LYS A 69 -7.76 -20.05 13.04
C LYS A 69 -9.20 -19.93 12.54
N SER A 70 -9.53 -18.80 11.90
CA SER A 70 -10.82 -18.53 11.29
C SER A 70 -10.72 -18.69 9.77
N PHE A 71 -11.83 -19.05 9.14
CA PHE A 71 -11.93 -19.15 7.68
C PHE A 71 -11.98 -17.78 6.99
N TRP A 72 -12.66 -16.81 7.64
CA TRP A 72 -12.73 -15.42 7.19
C TRP A 72 -11.78 -14.60 8.04
N ILE A 73 -10.75 -14.06 7.40
CA ILE A 73 -9.74 -13.25 8.09
C ILE A 73 -9.72 -11.86 7.48
N GLN A 74 -9.67 -10.86 8.34
CA GLN A 74 -9.57 -9.48 7.96
C GLN A 74 -8.10 -9.03 7.99
N ILE A 75 -7.65 -8.40 6.91
CA ILE A 75 -6.39 -7.67 6.84
C ILE A 75 -6.70 -6.18 6.75
N ILE A 76 -5.95 -5.36 7.49
CA ILE A 76 -6.13 -3.91 7.55
C ILE A 76 -4.88 -3.26 6.98
N CYS A 77 -5.06 -2.27 6.11
CA CYS A 77 -4.00 -1.38 5.67
C CYS A 77 -3.62 -0.45 6.83
N THR A 78 -2.39 -0.56 7.35
CA THR A 78 -1.86 0.21 8.48
C THR A 78 -0.71 1.09 8.03
#